data_AF-F9GD64-F1
#
_entry.id   AF-F9GD64-F1
#
_cell.length_a   1.000
_cell.length_b   1.000
_cell.length_c   1.000
_cell.angle_alpha   90.00
_cell.angle_beta   90.00
_cell.angle_gamma   90.00
#
_symmetry.space_group_name_H-M   'P 1'
#
loop_
_entity.id
_entity.type
_entity.pdbx_description
1 polymer ?
#
loop_
_entity_poly.entity_id
_entity_poly.type
_entity_poly.pdbx_seq_one_letter_code
_entity_poly.pdbx_strand_id
1 'polypeptide(L)'
;ILGTLHQTTIQIPALIKVSLHFKQAVDNRPLQFGKNGYYFIEFAQVSWRDISERIVEAGFSQGLFEKRDLKSLTSEEMREAIGISFLNPSMIEVIWASNARINGIKSHQIGWHPKAQLFEFNAYFNHAVKARFEGQEG
;
A
#
# COMPACT_ATOMS: atom_id res chain seq x y z
N ILE A 1 -32.15 -19.48 44.82
CA ILE A 1 -31.09 -20.14 44.02
C ILE A 1 -30.40 -19.04 43.22
N LEU A 2 -29.27 -18.53 43.72
CA LEU A 2 -28.46 -17.53 43.02
C LEU A 2 -27.57 -18.28 42.03
N GLY A 3 -27.92 -18.23 40.74
CA GLY A 3 -27.12 -18.83 39.68
C GLY A 3 -25.83 -18.05 39.49
N THR A 4 -24.70 -18.72 39.71
CA THR A 4 -23.37 -18.21 39.37
C THR A 4 -23.32 -17.94 37.87
N LEU A 5 -23.20 -16.67 37.48
CA LEU A 5 -22.90 -16.30 36.10
C LEU A 5 -21.52 -16.86 35.76
N HIS A 6 -21.48 -17.94 34.98
CA HIS A 6 -20.22 -18.42 34.40
C HIS A 6 -19.70 -17.35 33.44
N GLN A 7 -18.67 -16.62 33.89
CA GLN A 7 -17.98 -15.66 33.05
C GLN A 7 -17.07 -16.45 32.09
N THR A 8 -17.56 -16.71 30.89
CA THR A 8 -16.77 -17.34 29.84
C THR A 8 -15.63 -16.40 29.44
N THR A 9 -14.41 -16.75 29.82
CA THR A 9 -13.22 -15.98 29.47
C THR A 9 -12.71 -16.46 28.11
N ILE A 10 -12.87 -15.64 27.06
CA ILE A 10 -12.34 -15.94 25.72
C ILE A 10 -10.90 -15.41 25.67
N GLN A 11 -9.93 -16.32 25.56
CA GLN A 11 -8.53 -15.98 25.34
C GLN A 11 -8.32 -15.68 23.86
N ILE A 12 -8.22 -14.40 23.48
CA ILE A 12 -7.96 -13.99 22.09
C ILE A 12 -6.48 -13.58 21.99
N PRO A 13 -5.61 -14.40 21.35
CA PRO A 13 -4.22 -14.04 21.17
C PRO A 13 -4.08 -12.85 20.22
N ALA A 14 -3.37 -11.80 20.65
CA ALA A 14 -2.74 -10.72 19.87
C ALA A 14 -3.47 -10.05 18.68
N LEU A 15 -4.76 -10.34 18.42
CA LEU A 15 -5.56 -9.71 17.36
C LEU A 15 -5.88 -8.24 17.65
N ILE A 16 -5.59 -7.78 18.87
CA ILE A 16 -5.53 -6.35 19.24
C ILE A 16 -4.67 -5.55 18.26
N LYS A 17 -3.65 -6.19 17.66
CA LYS A 17 -2.76 -5.53 16.68
C LYS A 17 -3.25 -5.62 15.23
N VAL A 18 -4.32 -6.37 14.94
CA VAL A 18 -4.72 -6.75 13.58
C VAL A 18 -6.02 -6.08 13.14
N SER A 19 -6.90 -5.71 14.08
CA SER A 19 -8.16 -5.01 13.77
C SER A 19 -8.34 -3.74 14.59
N LEU A 20 -8.50 -2.62 13.89
CA LEU A 20 -8.78 -1.31 14.47
C LEU A 20 -10.10 -1.29 15.25
N HIS A 21 -11.11 -2.02 14.76
CA HIS A 21 -12.38 -2.21 15.46
C HIS A 21 -12.20 -3.06 16.72
N PHE A 22 -11.35 -4.08 16.68
CA PHE A 22 -11.08 -4.92 17.85
C PHE A 22 -10.37 -4.13 18.97
N LYS A 23 -9.45 -3.22 18.62
CA LYS A 23 -8.84 -2.31 19.60
C LYS A 23 -9.88 -1.47 20.33
N GLN A 24 -10.88 -0.94 19.62
CA GLN A 24 -11.94 -0.17 20.27
C GLN A 24 -12.78 -1.02 21.23
N ALA A 25 -13.14 -2.24 20.82
CA ALA A 25 -13.89 -3.16 21.66
C ALA A 25 -13.12 -3.51 22.94
N VAL A 26 -11.81 -3.77 22.84
CA VAL A 26 -10.94 -4.04 24.01
C VAL A 26 -10.78 -2.83 24.91
N ASP A 27 -10.68 -1.62 24.33
CA ASP A 27 -10.57 -0.37 25.09
C ASP A 27 -11.94 0.09 25.66
N ASN A 28 -12.99 -0.75 25.60
CA ASN A 28 -14.38 -0.43 25.99
C ASN A 28 -14.92 0.84 25.32
N ARG A 29 -14.46 1.15 24.10
CA ARG A 29 -14.94 2.29 23.32
C ARG A 29 -16.11 1.85 22.42
N PRO A 30 -17.14 2.69 22.24
CA PRO A 30 -18.24 2.38 21.34
C PRO A 30 -17.77 2.15 19.91
N LEU A 31 -18.10 0.98 19.35
CA LEU A 31 -17.82 0.65 17.96
C LEU A 31 -18.59 1.58 17.03
N GLN A 32 -17.87 2.29 16.17
CA GLN A 32 -18.46 3.13 15.13
C GLN A 32 -18.88 2.27 13.93
N PHE A 33 -20.05 2.57 13.34
CA PHE A 33 -20.58 1.86 12.17
C PHE A 33 -21.16 2.83 11.13
N GLY A 34 -21.56 2.31 9.97
CA GLY A 34 -22.08 3.11 8.85
C GLY A 34 -21.06 4.14 8.36
N LYS A 35 -21.50 5.37 8.08
CA LYS A 35 -20.62 6.48 7.66
C LYS A 35 -19.49 6.75 8.65
N ASN A 36 -19.66 6.39 9.92
CA ASN A 36 -18.65 6.59 10.95
C ASN A 36 -17.71 5.40 11.14
N GLY A 37 -18.00 4.24 10.57
CA GLY A 37 -17.26 2.99 10.78
C GLY A 37 -16.03 2.78 9.90
N TYR A 38 -15.72 3.70 8.99
CA TYR A 38 -14.58 3.60 8.09
C TYR A 38 -13.28 4.08 8.74
N TYR A 39 -12.26 3.25 8.66
CA TYR A 39 -10.89 3.54 9.10
C TYR A 39 -9.97 3.34 7.90
N PHE A 40 -9.19 4.37 7.57
CA PHE A 40 -8.21 4.31 6.50
C PHE A 40 -6.84 4.01 7.08
N ILE A 41 -6.09 3.13 6.42
CA ILE A 41 -4.69 2.89 6.71
C ILE A 41 -3.86 3.57 5.63
N GLU A 42 -2.83 4.28 6.05
CA GLU A 42 -1.89 4.94 5.14
C GLU A 42 -0.47 4.74 5.65
N PHE A 43 0.47 4.76 4.71
CA PHE A 43 1.89 4.61 5.02
C PHE A 43 2.67 5.85 4.61
N ALA A 44 2.63 6.19 3.32
CA ALA A 44 3.35 7.32 2.75
C ALA A 44 2.59 7.89 1.56
N GLN A 45 3.04 9.06 1.11
CA GLN A 45 2.59 9.69 -0.13
C GLN A 45 3.77 9.68 -1.10
N VAL A 46 3.59 9.03 -2.24
CA VAL A 46 4.63 8.87 -3.26
C VAL A 46 3.98 9.11 -4.62
N SER A 47 4.59 9.93 -5.46
CA SER A 47 4.09 10.15 -6.82
C SER A 47 4.50 9.02 -7.76
N TRP A 48 3.81 8.87 -8.89
CA TRP A 48 4.28 7.94 -9.95
C TRP A 48 5.67 8.29 -10.45
N ARG A 49 6.00 9.59 -10.51
CA ARG A 49 7.34 10.05 -10.88
C ARG A 49 8.39 9.59 -9.87
N ASP A 50 8.13 9.76 -8.58
CA ASP A 50 9.02 9.29 -7.50
C ASP A 50 9.32 7.79 -7.60
N ILE A 51 8.30 7.00 -7.92
CA ILE A 51 8.43 5.55 -8.14
C ILE A 51 9.32 5.28 -9.34
N SER A 52 9.06 5.93 -10.48
CA SER A 52 9.85 5.77 -11.70
C SER A 52 11.32 6.15 -11.50
N GLU A 53 11.60 7.27 -10.83
CA GLU A 53 12.97 7.71 -10.53
C GLU A 53 13.71 6.68 -9.67
N ARG A 54 13.04 6.09 -8.68
CA ARG A 54 13.63 5.06 -7.81
C ARG A 54 13.89 3.74 -8.54
N ILE A 55 13.01 3.32 -9.45
CA ILE A 55 13.22 2.14 -10.29
C ILE A 55 14.47 2.32 -11.15
N VAL A 56 14.61 3.49 -11.78
CA VAL A 56 15.74 3.78 -12.67
C VAL A 56 17.05 3.85 -11.90
N GLU A 57 17.08 4.50 -10.74
CA GLU A 57 18.26 4.51 -9.88
C GLU A 57 18.66 3.10 -9.41
N ALA A 58 17.67 2.29 -9.00
CA ALA A 58 17.91 0.91 -8.58
C ALA A 58 18.45 0.04 -9.73
N GLY A 59 17.93 0.16 -10.94
CA GLY A 59 18.42 -0.60 -12.10
C GLY A 59 19.81 -0.16 -12.55
N PHE A 60 20.06 1.15 -12.61
CA PHE A 60 21.37 1.66 -13.02
C PHE A 60 22.46 1.32 -12.01
N SER A 61 22.21 1.50 -10.71
CA SER A 61 23.18 1.18 -9.66
C SER A 61 23.58 -0.29 -9.61
N GLN A 62 22.72 -1.18 -10.13
CA GLN A 62 22.97 -2.62 -10.25
C GLN A 62 23.56 -3.02 -11.61
N GLY A 63 23.80 -2.06 -12.51
CA GLY A 63 24.30 -2.34 -13.87
C GLY A 63 23.27 -2.98 -14.80
N LEU A 64 21.99 -3.00 -14.43
CA LEU A 64 20.89 -3.56 -15.22
C LEU A 64 20.38 -2.57 -16.28
N PHE A 65 20.51 -1.26 -16.01
CA PHE A 65 20.18 -0.19 -16.95
C PHE A 65 21.42 0.56 -17.39
N GLU A 66 21.52 0.86 -18.68
CA GLU A 66 22.64 1.62 -19.25
C GLU A 66 22.62 3.11 -18.87
N LYS A 67 21.42 3.66 -18.58
CA LYS A 67 21.21 5.10 -18.31
C LYS A 67 20.22 5.32 -17.17
N ARG A 68 20.28 6.52 -16.59
CA ARG A 68 19.38 6.98 -15.51
C ARG A 68 18.21 7.84 -16.00
N ASP A 69 17.93 7.83 -17.30
CA ASP A 69 16.96 8.74 -17.90
C ASP A 69 15.54 8.19 -17.83
N LEU A 70 14.57 9.06 -17.51
CA LEU A 70 13.15 8.77 -17.63
C LEU A 70 12.63 9.20 -19.00
N LYS A 71 11.89 8.30 -19.66
CA LYS A 71 11.16 8.61 -20.89
C LYS A 71 9.71 8.96 -20.54
N SER A 72 9.24 10.11 -21.01
CA SER A 72 7.81 10.43 -21.03
C SER A 72 7.14 9.69 -22.19
N LEU A 73 5.97 9.11 -21.92
CA LEU A 73 5.17 8.39 -22.92
C LEU A 73 3.81 9.07 -23.09
N THR A 74 3.29 9.06 -24.31
CA THR A 74 1.86 9.35 -24.55
C THR A 74 1.00 8.15 -24.10
N SER A 75 -0.31 8.38 -23.97
CA SER A 75 -1.26 7.30 -23.63
C SER A 75 -1.26 6.20 -24.69
N GLU A 76 -1.07 6.54 -25.97
CA GLU A 76 -0.93 5.59 -27.08
C GLU A 76 0.34 4.75 -26.95
N GLU A 77 1.50 5.38 -26.72
CA GLU A 77 2.77 4.68 -26.53
C GLU A 77 2.71 3.75 -25.31
N MET A 78 2.11 4.22 -24.22
CA MET A 78 1.93 3.43 -23.00
C MET A 78 0.98 2.24 -23.23
N ARG A 79 -0.13 2.44 -23.94
CA ARG A 79 -1.04 1.34 -24.33
C ARG A 79 -0.31 0.26 -25.12
N GLU A 80 0.46 0.67 -26.13
CA GLU A 80 1.25 -0.23 -26.95
C GLU A 80 2.28 -1.00 -26.12
N ALA A 81 3.01 -0.30 -25.24
CA ALA A 81 4.04 -0.91 -24.38
C ALA A 81 3.46 -1.92 -23.38
N ILE A 82 2.28 -1.67 -22.82
CA ILE A 82 1.67 -2.57 -21.82
C ILE A 82 1.00 -3.79 -22.48
N GLY A 83 0.56 -3.68 -23.73
CA GLY A 83 0.05 -4.80 -24.52
C GLY A 83 -1.29 -5.39 -24.05
N ILE A 84 -2.05 -4.68 -23.21
CA ILE A 84 -3.37 -5.13 -22.74
C ILE A 84 -4.45 -4.70 -23.74
N SER A 85 -5.00 -5.66 -24.47
CA SER A 85 -5.85 -5.45 -25.66
C SER A 85 -7.14 -4.68 -25.40
N PHE A 86 -7.72 -4.76 -24.19
CA PHE A 86 -8.97 -4.06 -23.86
C PHE A 86 -8.77 -2.61 -23.39
N LEU A 87 -7.54 -2.19 -23.10
CA LEU A 87 -7.26 -0.81 -22.68
C LEU A 87 -7.16 0.10 -23.90
N ASN A 88 -7.94 1.18 -23.88
CA ASN A 88 -7.79 2.29 -24.83
C ASN A 88 -6.98 3.44 -24.21
N PRO A 89 -6.49 4.42 -24.99
CA PRO A 89 -5.67 5.51 -24.47
C PRO A 89 -6.33 6.31 -23.33
N SER A 90 -7.65 6.55 -23.39
CA SER A 90 -8.36 7.25 -22.32
C SER A 90 -8.40 6.44 -21.01
N MET A 91 -8.53 5.11 -21.09
CA MET A 91 -8.44 4.24 -19.91
C MET A 91 -7.04 4.23 -19.32
N ILE A 92 -6.00 4.25 -20.16
CA ILE A 92 -4.61 4.37 -19.69
C ILE A 92 -4.42 5.66 -18.90
N GLU A 93 -4.90 6.79 -19.42
CA GLU A 93 -4.85 8.07 -18.73
C GLU A 93 -5.57 8.00 -17.39
N VAL A 94 -6.79 7.46 -17.33
CA VAL A 94 -7.53 7.31 -16.07
C VAL A 94 -6.76 6.44 -15.07
N ILE A 95 -6.19 5.31 -15.48
CA ILE A 95 -5.53 4.38 -14.55
C ILE A 95 -4.21 4.98 -14.05
N TRP A 96 -3.35 5.47 -14.95
CA TRP A 96 -1.99 5.91 -14.62
C TRP A 96 -1.87 7.39 -14.23
N ALA A 97 -2.79 8.26 -14.67
CA ALA A 97 -2.81 9.67 -14.25
C ALA A 97 -3.71 9.89 -13.02
N SER A 98 -4.47 8.88 -12.58
CA SER A 98 -5.22 8.98 -11.33
C SER A 98 -4.29 9.12 -10.13
N ASN A 99 -4.73 9.92 -9.17
CA ASN A 99 -4.11 10.06 -7.87
C ASN A 99 -5.13 9.64 -6.80
N ALA A 100 -4.77 8.67 -5.97
CA ALA A 100 -5.54 8.32 -4.78
C ALA A 100 -4.84 8.87 -3.55
N ARG A 101 -5.51 9.75 -2.81
CA ARG A 101 -5.03 10.26 -1.53
C ARG A 101 -6.09 9.99 -0.47
N ILE A 102 -5.66 9.35 0.60
CA ILE A 102 -6.44 9.11 1.80
C ILE A 102 -5.67 9.71 2.98
N ASN A 103 -6.38 9.98 4.08
CA ASN A 103 -5.78 10.37 5.35
C ASN A 103 -6.35 9.47 6.45
N GLY A 104 -5.48 8.86 7.25
CA GLY A 104 -5.81 7.87 8.28
C GLY A 104 -6.33 8.47 9.58
N ILE A 105 -7.10 9.56 9.55
CA ILE A 105 -7.45 10.39 10.73
C ILE A 105 -7.97 9.53 11.89
N LYS A 106 -9.00 8.72 11.65
CA LYS A 106 -9.63 7.89 12.68
C LYS A 106 -8.72 6.77 13.18
N SER A 107 -7.85 6.24 12.32
CA SER A 107 -6.88 5.21 12.69
C SER A 107 -5.80 5.78 13.61
N HIS A 108 -5.29 6.98 13.32
CA HIS A 108 -4.35 7.67 14.19
C HIS A 108 -4.94 8.05 15.55
N GLN A 109 -6.21 8.46 15.60
CA GLN A 109 -6.91 8.76 16.86
C GLN A 109 -7.02 7.57 17.82
N ILE A 110 -6.95 6.34 17.30
CA ILE A 110 -6.92 5.12 18.12
C ILE A 110 -5.50 4.57 18.27
N GLY A 111 -4.47 5.37 17.97
CA GLY A 111 -3.07 5.03 18.17
C GLY A 111 -2.49 4.09 17.13
N TRP A 112 -3.16 3.90 15.98
CA TRP A 112 -2.55 3.18 14.87
C TRP A 112 -1.61 4.10 14.10
N HIS A 113 -0.42 3.58 13.80
CA HIS A 113 0.56 4.21 12.93
C HIS A 113 1.21 3.12 12.07
N PRO A 114 1.62 3.46 10.83
CA PRO A 114 2.40 2.54 10.03
C PRO A 114 3.69 2.20 10.78
N LYS A 115 4.06 0.91 10.78
CA LYS A 115 5.33 0.45 11.36
C LYS A 115 6.49 0.68 10.40
N ALA A 116 6.21 0.55 9.11
CA ALA A 116 7.21 0.76 8.08
C ALA A 116 7.63 2.23 8.07
N GLN A 117 8.87 2.48 7.67
CA GLN A 117 9.40 3.81 7.41
C GLN A 117 9.71 3.99 5.93
N LEU A 118 9.69 5.23 5.45
CA LEU A 118 9.89 5.54 4.04
C LEU A 118 11.25 5.04 3.49
N PHE A 119 12.29 4.92 4.33
CA PHE A 119 13.58 4.37 3.87
C PHE A 119 13.49 2.88 3.50
N GLU A 120 12.63 2.11 4.16
CA GLU A 120 12.41 0.68 3.86
C GLU A 120 11.74 0.51 2.49
N PHE A 121 10.91 1.48 2.11
CA PHE A 121 10.33 1.56 0.77
C PHE A 121 11.40 1.77 -0.32
N ASN A 122 12.48 2.51 -0.04
CA ASN A 122 13.57 2.66 -1.01
C ASN A 122 14.37 1.36 -1.19
N ALA A 123 14.64 0.63 -0.10
CA ALA A 123 15.33 -0.66 -0.16
C ALA A 123 14.56 -1.70 -0.98
N TYR A 124 13.23 -1.61 -0.98
CA TYR A 124 12.36 -2.49 -1.78
C TYR A 124 12.66 -2.39 -3.28
N PHE A 125 12.95 -1.21 -3.83
CA PHE A 125 13.19 -1.06 -5.27
C PHE A 125 14.40 -1.84 -5.76
N ASN A 126 15.50 -1.83 -4.98
CA ASN A 126 16.69 -2.61 -5.33
C ASN A 126 16.36 -4.10 -5.45
N HIS A 127 15.62 -4.64 -4.46
CA HIS A 127 15.19 -6.03 -4.48
C HIS A 127 14.22 -6.33 -5.63
N ALA A 128 13.19 -5.50 -5.82
CA ALA A 128 12.15 -5.72 -6.82
C ALA A 128 12.69 -5.66 -8.26
N VAL A 129 13.56 -4.69 -8.57
CA VAL A 129 14.20 -4.58 -9.88
C VAL A 129 15.09 -5.79 -10.12
N LYS A 130 15.92 -6.16 -9.15
CA LYS A 130 16.79 -7.34 -9.26
C LYS A 130 16.01 -8.62 -9.56
N ALA A 131 14.99 -8.91 -8.73
CA ALA A 131 14.16 -10.10 -8.88
C ALA A 131 13.44 -10.15 -10.24
N ARG A 132 13.01 -8.99 -10.76
CA ARG A 132 12.37 -8.90 -12.08
C ARG A 132 13.31 -9.31 -13.21
N PHE A 133 14.59 -8.96 -13.14
CA PHE A 133 15.59 -9.25 -14.16
C PHE A 133 16.19 -10.65 -14.02
N GLU A 134 16.45 -11.12 -12.80
CA GLU A 134 16.92 -12.50 -12.56
C GLU A 134 15.84 -13.55 -12.89
N GLY A 135 14.56 -13.24 -12.68
CA GLY A 135 13.45 -14.12 -13.05
C GLY A 135 13.14 -14.22 -14.55
N GLN A 136 13.92 -13.57 -15.43
CA GLN A 136 13.82 -13.70 -16.89
C GLN A 136 14.86 -14.65 -17.50
N GLU A 137 15.79 -15.17 -16.70
CA GLU A 137 16.66 -16.27 -17.12
C GLU A 137 15.94 -17.61 -16.87
N GLY A 138 14.97 -17.92 -17.74
CA GLY A 138 14.19 -19.17 -17.70
C GLY A 138 13.40 -19.38 -18.99
#